data_AF-A0AAN7ZYB2-F1
#
_entry.id   AF-A0AAN7ZYB2-F1
#
_cell.length_a   1.000
_cell.length_b   1.000
_cell.length_c   1.000
_cell.angle_alpha   90.00
_cell.angle_beta   90.00
_cell.angle_gamma   90.00
#
_symmetry.space_group_name_H-M   'P 1'
#
loop_
_entity.id
_entity.type
_entity.pdbx_description
1 polymer ?
#
loop_
_entity_poly.entity_id
_entity_poly.type
_entity_poly.pdbx_seq_one_letter_code
_entity_poly.pdbx_strand_id
1 'polypeptide(L)'
;MKGILVSLAIGLARAQDAMTFPSLNSICGGQFADANATGLFTFDPQVETGDANSTNGIAANVTWAYTVLENATSEQSAIWFSTGGANYANDYDLFYDVCAIAVLNTTASTNFNAQHDNGTCYTAFSSECVDALNALAASTADSLVSEPMYRGGGPMSNLTGTDAFDRVCDGIADALQTNLPKQCEHYFSRSPYTVPLALTRNDTGIYNNSCTVNETFWGVYSFANDRGSNAIYYDQFAQALYPMLTVFLPVASTVRQSNFESVSHMTCIHVDHFSQGSRVSLVPQPRAPQRLTKGAIAGIAIGSVVGLATMCALCYWLWRLRGMARNFDVGDCETVDHRPGLAKISINVAELSGHSAKYELSPDSVKSELPINEKRFELYEGPNQLSPGLIQEMEANDKVTRERLYQSAVAKSQDMLE
;
A
#
# COMPACT_ATOMS: atom_id res chain seq x y z
N MET A 1 -3.26 30.33 11.73
CA MET A 1 -2.90 29.68 10.45
C MET A 1 -2.28 28.26 10.58
N LYS A 2 -2.50 27.52 11.68
CA LYS A 2 -2.18 26.08 11.78
C LYS A 2 -3.39 25.16 11.47
N GLY A 3 -4.59 25.73 11.35
CA GLY A 3 -5.84 24.95 11.18
C GLY A 3 -6.14 24.46 9.76
N ILE A 4 -5.61 25.09 8.70
CA ILE A 4 -6.01 24.78 7.32
C ILE A 4 -5.37 23.48 6.79
N LEU A 5 -4.12 23.20 7.17
CA LEU A 5 -3.41 21.98 6.72
C LEU A 5 -3.94 20.71 7.38
N VAL A 6 -4.39 20.80 8.64
CA VAL A 6 -5.01 19.66 9.35
C VAL A 6 -6.38 19.33 8.75
N SER A 7 -7.12 20.33 8.25
CA SER A 7 -8.40 20.11 7.56
C SER A 7 -8.26 19.47 6.18
N LEU A 8 -7.14 19.65 5.46
CA LEU A 8 -6.92 19.03 4.16
C LEU A 8 -6.62 17.52 4.28
N ALA A 9 -5.75 17.13 5.22
CA ALA A 9 -5.42 15.73 5.48
C ALA A 9 -6.59 14.95 6.12
N ILE A 10 -7.37 15.61 6.99
CA ILE A 10 -8.59 15.00 7.58
C ILE A 10 -9.74 14.96 6.56
N GLY A 11 -9.80 15.92 5.63
CA GLY A 11 -10.80 15.93 4.55
C GLY A 11 -10.61 14.77 3.57
N LEU A 12 -9.37 14.54 3.12
CA LEU A 12 -9.02 13.39 2.27
C LEU A 12 -9.25 12.04 2.97
N ALA A 13 -8.90 11.94 4.27
CA ALA A 13 -9.17 10.73 5.05
C ALA A 13 -10.68 10.49 5.31
N ARG A 14 -11.52 11.54 5.31
CA ARG A 14 -12.98 11.43 5.49
C ARG A 14 -13.76 11.30 4.18
N ALA A 15 -13.22 11.78 3.06
CA ALA A 15 -13.78 11.50 1.73
C ALA A 15 -13.65 10.01 1.37
N GLN A 16 -12.71 9.30 1.99
CA GLN A 16 -12.56 7.84 1.86
C GLN A 16 -13.73 7.05 2.50
N ASP A 17 -14.47 7.63 3.46
CA ASP A 17 -15.54 6.93 4.19
C ASP A 17 -16.88 6.82 3.43
N ALA A 18 -16.97 7.40 2.22
CA ALA A 18 -18.19 7.36 1.40
C ALA A 18 -17.88 7.11 -0.09
N MET A 19 -17.17 6.03 -0.39
CA MET A 19 -17.17 5.48 -1.76
C MET A 19 -18.58 4.97 -2.05
N THR A 20 -19.31 5.72 -2.87
CA THR A 20 -20.65 5.33 -3.34
C THR A 20 -20.56 4.98 -4.81
N PHE A 21 -21.28 3.93 -5.20
CA PHE A 21 -21.37 3.57 -6.61
C PHE A 21 -22.02 4.73 -7.40
N PRO A 22 -21.54 5.00 -8.63
CA PRO A 22 -21.75 6.23 -9.42
C PRO A 22 -23.17 6.71 -9.74
N SER A 23 -24.23 6.05 -9.25
CA SER A 23 -25.63 6.44 -9.50
C SER A 23 -26.04 7.80 -8.91
N LEU A 24 -25.15 8.47 -8.16
CA LEU A 24 -25.39 9.77 -7.52
C LEU A 24 -24.72 10.96 -8.22
N ASN A 25 -23.93 10.76 -9.28
CA ASN A 25 -23.29 11.88 -9.95
C ASN A 25 -24.28 12.62 -10.87
N SER A 26 -24.51 13.90 -10.64
CA SER A 26 -25.43 14.69 -11.48
C SER A 26 -24.93 14.93 -12.91
N ILE A 27 -23.70 14.55 -13.26
CA ILE A 27 -23.17 14.61 -14.64
C ILE A 27 -23.50 13.33 -15.44
N CYS A 28 -24.09 12.28 -14.83
CA CYS A 28 -24.50 11.08 -15.56
C CYS A 28 -25.45 11.40 -16.74
N GLY A 29 -25.11 10.93 -17.93
CA GLY A 29 -25.82 11.21 -19.19
C GLY A 29 -25.53 12.58 -19.79
N GLY A 30 -24.67 13.39 -19.17
CA GLY A 30 -24.30 14.73 -19.60
C GLY A 30 -22.96 14.78 -20.35
N GLN A 31 -22.35 15.95 -20.34
CA GLN A 31 -21.05 16.23 -20.94
C GLN A 31 -20.04 16.75 -19.90
N PHE A 32 -18.75 16.62 -20.20
CA PHE A 32 -17.70 17.21 -19.35
C PHE A 32 -17.81 18.74 -19.21
N ALA A 33 -18.42 19.41 -20.20
CA ALA A 33 -18.69 20.85 -20.13
C ALA A 33 -19.69 21.22 -19.01
N ASP A 34 -20.47 20.26 -18.50
CA ASP A 34 -21.40 20.47 -17.40
C ASP A 34 -20.69 20.47 -16.03
N ALA A 35 -19.45 20.02 -15.96
CA ALA A 35 -18.63 20.07 -14.75
C ALA A 35 -18.04 21.45 -14.53
N ASN A 36 -17.81 21.81 -13.26
CA ASN A 36 -17.12 23.06 -12.93
C ASN A 36 -15.63 22.99 -13.25
N ALA A 37 -15.03 21.81 -13.09
CA ALA A 37 -13.64 21.57 -13.40
C ALA A 37 -13.44 20.15 -13.93
N THR A 38 -12.46 19.97 -14.82
CA THR A 38 -12.20 18.71 -15.50
C THR A 38 -10.71 18.44 -15.64
N GLY A 39 -10.34 17.17 -15.84
CA GLY A 39 -9.04 16.78 -16.36
C GLY A 39 -9.18 15.56 -17.25
N LEU A 40 -8.42 15.50 -18.34
CA LEU A 40 -8.45 14.39 -19.30
C LEU A 40 -7.03 13.95 -19.65
N PHE A 41 -6.73 12.69 -19.40
CA PHE A 41 -5.38 12.13 -19.55
C PHE A 41 -5.45 10.89 -20.42
N THR A 42 -4.94 11.01 -21.64
CA THR A 42 -4.91 9.93 -22.62
C THR A 42 -3.52 9.36 -22.71
N PHE A 43 -3.41 8.04 -22.72
CA PHE A 43 -2.15 7.35 -22.94
C PHE A 43 -2.33 6.17 -23.89
N ASP A 44 -1.22 5.77 -24.50
CA ASP A 44 -1.13 4.60 -25.35
C ASP A 44 -0.55 3.45 -24.51
N PRO A 45 -1.31 2.36 -24.32
CA PRO A 45 -0.87 1.26 -23.49
C PRO A 45 0.30 0.47 -24.10
N GLN A 46 0.58 0.62 -25.40
CA GLN A 46 1.66 -0.09 -26.12
C GLN A 46 1.58 -1.62 -25.96
N VAL A 47 0.35 -2.15 -25.88
CA VAL A 47 0.09 -3.59 -25.79
C VAL A 47 -0.20 -4.11 -27.19
N GLU A 48 0.63 -5.05 -27.67
CA GLU A 48 0.37 -5.75 -28.91
C GLU A 48 -0.82 -6.71 -28.72
N THR A 49 -1.89 -6.51 -29.48
CA THR A 49 -3.05 -7.39 -29.52
C THR A 49 -2.73 -8.57 -30.44
N GLY A 50 -2.85 -9.78 -29.90
CA GLY A 50 -2.37 -11.03 -30.51
C GLY A 50 -3.07 -11.50 -31.80
N ASP A 51 -3.84 -10.65 -32.50
CA ASP A 51 -4.39 -11.02 -33.79
C ASP A 51 -3.31 -10.87 -34.88
N ALA A 52 -2.69 -12.00 -35.24
CA ALA A 52 -1.69 -12.10 -36.31
C ALA A 52 -2.19 -11.61 -37.69
N ASN A 53 -3.50 -11.38 -37.87
CA ASN A 53 -4.08 -10.82 -39.09
C ASN A 53 -4.45 -9.33 -38.98
N SER A 54 -4.37 -8.73 -37.79
CA SER A 54 -4.55 -7.29 -37.60
C SER A 54 -3.26 -6.57 -37.95
N THR A 55 -3.24 -5.88 -39.09
CA THR A 55 -2.05 -5.16 -39.58
C THR A 55 -1.68 -3.93 -38.73
N ASN A 56 -2.43 -3.64 -37.67
CA ASN A 56 -2.16 -2.57 -36.68
C ASN A 56 -2.56 -3.01 -35.25
N GLY A 57 -2.30 -4.28 -34.87
CA GLY A 57 -2.72 -4.88 -33.60
C GLY A 57 -2.08 -4.28 -32.34
N ILE A 58 -2.37 -3.02 -32.03
CA ILE A 58 -2.00 -2.34 -30.78
C ILE A 58 -3.31 -1.97 -30.08
N ALA A 59 -3.37 -2.15 -28.76
CA ALA A 59 -4.51 -1.74 -27.96
C ALA A 59 -4.79 -0.24 -28.16
N ALA A 60 -6.08 0.11 -28.25
CA ALA A 60 -6.49 1.50 -28.48
C ALA A 60 -6.02 2.40 -27.32
N ASN A 61 -5.78 3.68 -27.64
CA ASN A 61 -5.53 4.69 -26.61
C ASN A 61 -6.71 4.74 -25.64
N VAL A 62 -6.41 4.75 -24.35
CA VAL A 62 -7.41 4.86 -23.29
C VAL A 62 -7.29 6.22 -22.62
N THR A 63 -8.39 6.67 -22.02
CA THR A 63 -8.43 7.99 -21.37
C THR A 63 -9.04 7.89 -19.99
N TRP A 64 -8.29 8.38 -18.99
CA TRP A 64 -8.85 8.72 -17.69
C TRP A 64 -9.36 10.15 -17.72
N ALA A 65 -10.53 10.38 -17.15
CA ALA A 65 -11.03 11.72 -16.91
C ALA A 65 -11.41 11.92 -15.45
N TYR A 66 -11.34 13.17 -14.99
CA TYR A 66 -11.79 13.57 -13.68
C TYR A 66 -12.67 14.79 -13.79
N THR A 67 -13.73 14.82 -13.01
CA THR A 67 -14.67 15.95 -12.97
C THR A 67 -14.89 16.36 -11.54
N VAL A 68 -14.99 17.66 -11.31
CA VAL A 68 -15.46 18.25 -10.06
C VAL A 68 -16.67 19.11 -10.35
N LEU A 69 -17.72 18.91 -9.58
CA LEU A 69 -18.98 19.62 -9.66
C LEU A 69 -19.30 20.27 -8.31
N GLU A 70 -19.77 21.50 -8.37
CA GLU A 70 -20.33 22.26 -7.27
C GLU A 70 -21.74 22.67 -7.68
N ASN A 71 -22.73 22.21 -6.93
CA ASN A 71 -24.11 22.67 -7.03
C ASN A 71 -24.54 23.27 -5.69
N ALA A 72 -25.66 23.99 -5.65
CA ALA A 72 -26.15 24.68 -4.47
C ALA A 72 -26.28 23.79 -3.22
N THR A 73 -26.44 22.48 -3.40
CA THR A 73 -26.67 21.51 -2.32
C THR A 73 -25.58 20.46 -2.17
N SER A 74 -24.62 20.36 -3.09
CA SER A 74 -23.64 19.28 -3.08
C SER A 74 -22.34 19.63 -3.81
N GLU A 75 -21.24 19.09 -3.30
CA GLU A 75 -20.00 18.94 -4.07
C GLU A 75 -19.85 17.48 -4.48
N GLN A 76 -19.45 17.26 -5.72
CA GLN A 76 -19.18 15.93 -6.22
C GLN A 76 -17.87 15.91 -6.99
N SER A 77 -17.18 14.79 -6.94
CA SER A 77 -16.12 14.49 -7.88
C SER A 77 -16.27 13.07 -8.42
N ALA A 78 -15.78 12.84 -9.63
CA ALA A 78 -15.80 11.51 -10.21
C ALA A 78 -14.63 11.28 -11.16
N ILE A 79 -14.19 10.03 -11.18
CA ILE A 79 -13.19 9.49 -12.09
C ILE A 79 -13.93 8.66 -13.13
N TRP A 80 -13.55 8.88 -14.39
CA TRP A 80 -14.16 8.25 -15.54
C TRP A 80 -13.09 7.55 -16.38
N PHE A 81 -13.50 6.50 -17.08
CA PHE A 81 -12.62 5.76 -17.97
C PHE A 81 -13.25 5.61 -19.36
N SER A 82 -12.45 5.85 -20.40
CA SER A 82 -12.80 5.58 -21.80
C SER A 82 -11.88 4.50 -22.34
N THR A 83 -12.49 3.49 -22.96
CA THR A 83 -11.81 2.34 -23.56
C THR A 83 -11.22 2.62 -24.94
N GLY A 84 -11.35 3.87 -25.44
CA GLY A 84 -10.94 4.20 -26.82
C GLY A 84 -11.79 3.51 -27.89
N GLY A 85 -12.99 3.03 -27.54
CA GLY A 85 -13.88 2.27 -28.42
C GLY A 85 -13.62 0.76 -28.43
N ALA A 86 -12.64 0.26 -27.69
CA ALA A 86 -12.41 -1.17 -27.52
C ALA A 86 -13.49 -1.81 -26.62
N ASN A 87 -13.79 -3.09 -26.86
CA ASN A 87 -14.83 -3.82 -26.16
C ASN A 87 -14.30 -4.51 -24.89
N TYR A 88 -14.28 -3.79 -23.77
CA TYR A 88 -13.82 -4.29 -22.48
C TYR A 88 -14.80 -5.27 -21.82
N ALA A 89 -15.99 -5.47 -22.41
CA ALA A 89 -16.97 -6.43 -21.92
C ALA A 89 -16.60 -7.87 -22.34
N ASN A 90 -15.86 -8.02 -23.44
CA ASN A 90 -15.38 -9.30 -23.96
C ASN A 90 -13.85 -9.34 -24.01
N ASP A 91 -13.25 -9.70 -22.88
CA ASP A 91 -11.83 -9.99 -22.70
C ASP A 91 -11.27 -10.95 -23.76
N TYR A 92 -12.05 -11.93 -24.20
CA TYR A 92 -11.64 -12.87 -25.24
C TYR A 92 -11.45 -12.24 -26.63
N ASP A 93 -12.16 -11.14 -26.92
CA ASP A 93 -11.97 -10.38 -28.16
C ASP A 93 -10.80 -9.39 -28.04
N LEU A 94 -10.45 -8.96 -26.83
CA LEU A 94 -9.32 -8.07 -26.56
C LEU A 94 -7.97 -8.80 -26.54
N PHE A 95 -7.98 -10.09 -26.19
CA PHE A 95 -6.76 -10.90 -25.96
C PHE A 95 -5.91 -10.47 -24.76
N TYR A 96 -6.43 -9.58 -23.91
CA TYR A 96 -5.79 -9.14 -22.68
C TYR A 96 -6.85 -8.76 -21.64
N ASP A 97 -6.44 -8.78 -20.38
CA ASP A 97 -7.20 -8.26 -19.25
C ASP A 97 -6.60 -6.94 -18.75
N VAL A 98 -7.43 -6.09 -18.11
CA VAL A 98 -6.98 -4.79 -17.60
C VAL A 98 -7.44 -4.54 -16.18
N CYS A 99 -6.49 -4.36 -15.26
CA CYS A 99 -6.73 -3.86 -13.92
C CYS A 99 -6.40 -2.37 -13.86
N ALA A 100 -7.13 -1.61 -13.04
CA ALA A 100 -6.71 -0.29 -12.60
C ALA A 100 -6.56 -0.26 -11.09
N ILE A 101 -5.48 0.31 -10.58
CA ILE A 101 -5.21 0.43 -9.15
C ILE A 101 -5.01 1.90 -8.81
N ALA A 102 -5.95 2.46 -8.05
CA ALA A 102 -5.80 3.79 -7.47
C ALA A 102 -4.84 3.72 -6.27
N VAL A 103 -3.78 4.53 -6.27
CA VAL A 103 -2.78 4.58 -5.20
C VAL A 103 -2.94 5.87 -4.40
N LEU A 104 -3.61 5.77 -3.26
CA LEU A 104 -4.04 6.89 -2.43
C LEU A 104 -3.04 7.17 -1.29
N ASN A 105 -3.34 8.19 -0.47
CA ASN A 105 -2.53 8.67 0.66
C ASN A 105 -1.21 9.38 0.30
N THR A 106 -1.19 10.04 -0.85
CA THR A 106 -0.11 10.94 -1.28
C THR A 106 0.10 12.11 -0.32
N THR A 107 1.33 12.65 -0.26
CA THR A 107 1.62 13.83 0.56
C THR A 107 1.02 15.11 -0.05
N ALA A 108 0.85 16.15 0.78
CA ALA A 108 0.43 17.46 0.30
C ALA A 108 1.41 18.06 -0.74
N SER A 109 2.71 17.79 -0.62
CA SER A 109 3.72 18.23 -1.58
C SER A 109 3.56 17.52 -2.94
N THR A 110 3.28 16.21 -2.91
CA THR A 110 2.97 15.42 -4.11
C THR A 110 1.74 15.98 -4.82
N ASN A 111 0.65 16.23 -4.09
CA ASN A 111 -0.58 16.79 -4.66
C ASN A 111 -0.38 18.19 -5.23
N PHE A 112 0.42 19.02 -4.56
CA PHE A 112 0.79 20.35 -5.05
C PHE A 112 1.53 20.27 -6.38
N ASN A 113 2.57 19.44 -6.45
CA ASN A 113 3.37 19.29 -7.67
C ASN A 113 2.52 18.74 -8.82
N ALA A 114 1.56 17.86 -8.52
CA ALA A 114 0.69 17.29 -9.51
C ALA A 114 -0.24 18.30 -10.21
N GLN A 115 -0.50 19.46 -9.63
CA GLN A 115 -1.30 20.51 -10.28
C GLN A 115 -0.63 21.08 -11.54
N HIS A 116 0.64 20.75 -11.77
CA HIS A 116 1.42 21.12 -12.95
C HIS A 116 1.83 19.89 -13.77
N ASP A 117 1.37 18.71 -13.39
CA ASP A 117 1.61 17.49 -14.14
C ASP A 117 0.74 17.48 -15.41
N ASN A 118 1.15 16.71 -16.41
CA ASN A 118 0.43 16.54 -17.67
C ASN A 118 -0.24 15.17 -17.77
N GLY A 119 -0.39 14.49 -16.64
CA GLY A 119 -0.92 13.12 -16.52
C GLY A 119 0.16 12.04 -16.46
N THR A 120 1.42 12.34 -16.74
CA THR A 120 2.51 11.34 -16.76
C THR A 120 3.07 10.98 -15.38
N CYS A 121 2.66 11.70 -14.33
CA CYS A 121 3.15 11.57 -12.97
C CYS A 121 4.60 12.01 -12.71
N TYR A 122 5.41 12.34 -13.71
CA TYR A 122 6.82 12.69 -13.52
C TYR A 122 7.08 14.07 -12.87
N THR A 123 6.04 14.90 -12.73
CA THR A 123 6.13 16.15 -11.95
C THR A 123 5.74 15.90 -10.50
N ALA A 124 4.72 15.07 -10.28
CA ALA A 124 4.24 14.70 -8.96
C ALA A 124 5.21 13.76 -8.22
N PHE A 125 5.77 12.79 -8.95
CA PHE A 125 6.67 11.74 -8.50
C PHE A 125 8.00 11.80 -9.27
N SER A 126 9.06 11.19 -8.74
CA SER A 126 10.30 11.01 -9.50
C SER A 126 10.13 9.94 -10.57
N SER A 127 10.91 10.01 -11.65
CA SER A 127 10.92 8.95 -12.67
C SER A 127 11.26 7.58 -12.06
N GLU A 128 12.24 7.52 -11.17
CA GLU A 128 12.60 6.29 -10.45
C GLU A 128 11.44 5.68 -9.65
N CYS A 129 10.53 6.52 -9.12
CA CYS A 129 9.36 6.03 -8.40
C CYS A 129 8.28 5.55 -9.37
N VAL A 130 7.96 6.35 -10.40
CA VAL A 130 6.97 5.97 -11.43
C VAL A 130 7.37 4.66 -12.10
N ASP A 131 8.62 4.55 -12.55
CA ASP A 131 9.15 3.36 -13.21
C ASP A 131 9.09 2.13 -12.29
N ALA A 132 9.39 2.31 -11.00
CA ALA A 132 9.37 1.20 -10.05
C ALA A 132 7.97 0.75 -9.66
N LEU A 133 6.99 1.66 -9.59
CA LEU A 133 5.60 1.29 -9.37
C LEU A 133 5.04 0.53 -10.58
N ASN A 134 5.30 1.02 -11.80
CA ASN A 134 4.92 0.32 -13.03
C ASN A 134 5.56 -1.07 -13.10
N ALA A 135 6.87 -1.17 -12.84
CA ALA A 135 7.59 -2.44 -12.86
C ALA A 135 7.10 -3.42 -11.78
N LEU A 136 6.81 -2.93 -10.57
CA LEU A 136 6.23 -3.76 -9.51
C LEU A 136 4.85 -4.30 -9.91
N ALA A 137 3.98 -3.44 -10.43
CA ALA A 137 2.64 -3.83 -10.86
C ALA A 137 2.67 -4.85 -12.01
N ALA A 138 3.47 -4.58 -13.05
CA ALA A 138 3.65 -5.47 -14.20
C ALA A 138 4.24 -6.83 -13.79
N SER A 139 5.35 -6.85 -13.05
CA SER A 139 5.99 -8.09 -12.62
C SER A 139 5.12 -8.92 -11.67
N THR A 140 4.32 -8.27 -10.81
CA THR A 140 3.34 -8.95 -9.97
C THR A 140 2.23 -9.56 -10.81
N ALA A 141 1.70 -8.81 -11.80
CA ALA A 141 0.70 -9.34 -12.73
C ALA A 141 1.22 -10.58 -13.47
N ASP A 142 2.43 -10.50 -14.02
CA ASP A 142 3.09 -11.64 -14.68
C ASP A 142 3.23 -12.84 -13.74
N SER A 143 3.65 -12.63 -12.50
CA SER A 143 3.76 -13.72 -11.52
C SER A 143 2.40 -14.36 -11.23
N LEU A 144 1.34 -13.56 -11.11
CA LEU A 144 0.00 -14.04 -10.78
C LEU A 144 -0.67 -14.79 -11.95
N VAL A 145 -0.40 -14.38 -13.20
CA VAL A 145 -0.97 -15.03 -14.39
C VAL A 145 -0.13 -16.21 -14.88
N SER A 146 1.20 -16.19 -14.67
CA SER A 146 2.12 -17.21 -15.17
C SER A 146 2.19 -18.45 -14.28
N GLU A 147 1.87 -18.36 -12.99
CA GLU A 147 1.80 -19.54 -12.13
C GLU A 147 0.57 -20.38 -12.49
N PRO A 148 0.72 -21.58 -13.10
CA PRO A 148 -0.40 -22.48 -13.18
C PRO A 148 -0.77 -22.82 -11.73
N MET A 149 -1.95 -22.38 -11.27
CA MET A 149 -2.55 -22.68 -9.95
C MET A 149 -2.85 -24.19 -9.76
N TYR A 150 -2.00 -25.06 -10.29
CA TYR A 150 -2.14 -26.50 -10.42
C TYR A 150 -1.52 -27.27 -9.24
N ARG A 151 -0.97 -26.59 -8.22
CA ARG A 151 -0.45 -27.25 -7.01
C ARG A 151 -1.32 -27.00 -5.79
N GLY A 152 -2.45 -27.71 -5.77
CA GLY A 152 -3.04 -28.21 -4.54
C GLY A 152 -4.21 -27.41 -3.97
N GLY A 153 -5.43 -27.75 -4.42
CA GLY A 153 -6.56 -27.99 -3.51
C GLY A 153 -6.94 -26.94 -2.46
N GLY A 154 -6.72 -25.65 -2.71
CA GLY A 154 -7.40 -24.53 -2.04
C GLY A 154 -8.36 -23.84 -3.02
N PRO A 155 -9.34 -23.03 -2.57
CA PRO A 155 -10.51 -22.62 -3.36
C PRO A 155 -10.20 -21.52 -4.40
N MET A 156 -9.15 -21.69 -5.20
CA MET A 156 -8.86 -20.82 -6.36
C MET A 156 -8.57 -21.63 -7.64
N SER A 157 -8.81 -22.94 -7.62
CA SER A 157 -8.57 -23.87 -8.73
C SER A 157 -9.55 -23.74 -9.91
N ASN A 158 -10.14 -22.57 -10.11
CA ASN A 158 -10.99 -22.31 -11.27
C ASN A 158 -10.86 -20.86 -11.75
N LEU A 159 -9.91 -20.60 -12.64
CA LEU A 159 -9.85 -19.36 -13.44
C LEU A 159 -11.03 -19.25 -14.45
N THR A 160 -11.95 -20.24 -14.48
CA THR A 160 -13.25 -20.09 -15.15
C THR A 160 -14.35 -19.57 -14.21
N GLY A 161 -14.05 -19.39 -12.91
CA GLY A 161 -14.93 -18.71 -11.98
C GLY A 161 -14.83 -17.21 -12.18
N THR A 162 -15.98 -16.54 -12.13
CA THR A 162 -16.14 -15.08 -12.22
C THR A 162 -15.05 -14.31 -11.48
N ASP A 163 -14.71 -14.72 -10.27
CA ASP A 163 -13.91 -13.90 -9.34
C ASP A 163 -12.38 -14.04 -9.54
N ALA A 164 -11.93 -14.82 -10.52
CA ALA A 164 -10.50 -15.11 -10.63
C ALA A 164 -9.68 -13.91 -11.10
N PHE A 165 -10.23 -13.12 -12.01
CA PHE A 165 -9.62 -11.87 -12.45
C PHE A 165 -9.59 -10.81 -11.34
N ASP A 166 -10.67 -10.69 -10.57
CA ASP A 166 -10.75 -9.76 -9.43
C ASP A 166 -9.62 -10.03 -8.42
N ARG A 167 -9.32 -11.31 -8.15
CA ARG A 167 -8.20 -11.71 -7.29
C ARG A 167 -6.83 -11.34 -7.83
N VAL A 168 -6.64 -11.30 -9.15
CA VAL A 168 -5.40 -10.81 -9.76
C VAL A 168 -5.25 -9.31 -9.49
N CYS A 169 -6.30 -8.52 -9.73
CA CYS A 169 -6.27 -7.09 -9.43
C CYS A 169 -6.05 -6.82 -7.93
N ASP A 170 -6.69 -7.58 -7.04
CA ASP A 170 -6.47 -7.50 -5.59
C ASP A 170 -5.03 -7.86 -5.21
N GLY A 171 -4.44 -8.89 -5.83
CA GLY A 171 -3.07 -9.30 -5.59
C GLY A 171 -2.05 -8.24 -6.01
N ILE A 172 -2.28 -7.56 -7.14
CA ILE A 172 -1.44 -6.43 -7.58
C ILE A 172 -1.56 -5.27 -6.58
N ALA A 173 -2.78 -4.95 -6.14
CA ALA A 173 -3.01 -3.90 -5.15
C ALA A 173 -2.32 -4.20 -3.81
N ASP A 174 -2.44 -5.44 -3.30
CA ASP A 174 -1.76 -5.87 -2.08
C ASP A 174 -0.23 -5.78 -2.21
N ALA A 175 0.33 -6.18 -3.35
CA ALA A 175 1.77 -6.05 -3.61
C ALA A 175 2.23 -4.59 -3.61
N LEU A 176 1.48 -3.68 -4.24
CA LEU A 176 1.76 -2.24 -4.23
C LEU A 176 1.68 -1.65 -2.82
N GLN A 177 0.76 -2.15 -2.00
CA GLN A 177 0.57 -1.69 -0.63
C GLN A 177 1.64 -2.20 0.33
N THR A 178 2.06 -3.46 0.18
CA THR A 178 2.99 -4.14 1.09
C THR A 178 4.46 -4.00 0.69
N ASN A 179 4.75 -3.86 -0.61
CA ASN A 179 6.10 -3.84 -1.17
C ASN A 179 6.42 -2.51 -1.88
N LEU A 180 5.98 -1.39 -1.31
CA LEU A 180 6.26 -0.07 -1.86
C LEU A 180 7.77 0.13 -2.13
N PRO A 181 8.18 0.51 -3.35
CA PRO A 181 9.59 0.79 -3.63
C PRO A 181 10.14 1.89 -2.73
N LYS A 182 11.35 1.72 -2.23
CA LYS A 182 11.97 2.67 -1.27
C LYS A 182 12.02 4.10 -1.78
N GLN A 183 12.30 4.27 -3.07
CA GLN A 183 12.33 5.58 -3.74
C GLN A 183 10.95 6.26 -3.83
N CYS A 184 9.87 5.55 -3.51
CA CYS A 184 8.52 6.09 -3.49
C CYS A 184 8.06 6.52 -2.10
N GLU A 185 8.70 6.06 -1.02
CA GLU A 185 8.21 6.20 0.36
C GLU A 185 7.88 7.66 0.74
N HIS A 186 8.71 8.63 0.34
CA HIS A 186 8.50 10.04 0.71
C HIS A 186 7.36 10.73 -0.04
N TYR A 187 6.81 10.12 -1.09
CA TYR A 187 5.64 10.64 -1.79
C TYR A 187 4.32 10.28 -1.11
N PHE A 188 4.35 9.36 -0.14
CA PHE A 188 3.20 8.91 0.64
C PHE A 188 3.35 9.33 2.10
N SER A 189 2.24 9.74 2.72
CA SER A 189 2.26 10.21 4.12
C SER A 189 2.50 9.10 5.16
N ARG A 190 2.26 7.85 4.75
CA ARG A 190 2.43 6.60 5.50
C ARG A 190 2.73 5.51 4.46
N SER A 191 1.96 4.42 4.49
CA SER A 191 1.83 3.48 3.37
C SER A 191 0.76 3.99 2.39
N PRO A 192 0.89 3.69 1.09
CA PRO A 192 -0.19 3.88 0.14
C PRO A 192 -1.40 3.06 0.58
N TYR A 193 -2.58 3.59 0.28
CA TYR A 193 -3.81 2.81 0.34
C TYR A 193 -4.23 2.52 -1.10
N THR A 194 -4.42 1.26 -1.44
CA THR A 194 -4.69 0.85 -2.81
C THR A 194 -6.16 0.46 -2.97
N VAL A 195 -6.75 0.82 -4.10
CA VAL A 195 -8.12 0.41 -4.46
C VAL A 195 -8.09 -0.19 -5.86
N PRO A 196 -8.27 -1.52 -6.00
CA PRO A 196 -8.27 -2.20 -7.28
C PRO A 196 -9.62 -2.07 -8.00
N LEU A 197 -9.55 -2.15 -9.33
CA LEU A 197 -10.66 -2.14 -10.27
C LEU A 197 -10.38 -3.14 -11.38
N ALA A 198 -11.24 -4.14 -11.50
CA ALA A 198 -11.30 -4.96 -12.71
C ALA A 198 -11.99 -4.17 -13.83
N LEU A 199 -11.28 -3.91 -14.93
CA LEU A 199 -11.80 -3.14 -16.07
C LEU A 199 -12.33 -4.03 -17.20
N THR A 200 -11.85 -5.27 -17.34
CA THR A 200 -12.27 -6.21 -18.39
C THR A 200 -13.16 -7.33 -17.86
N ARG A 201 -14.46 -7.32 -18.21
CA ARG A 201 -15.50 -8.38 -18.05
C ARG A 201 -16.88 -7.82 -18.38
N ASN A 202 -17.82 -8.67 -18.79
CA ASN A 202 -19.22 -8.28 -19.06
C ASN A 202 -19.96 -7.70 -17.83
N ASP A 203 -19.55 -8.06 -16.62
CA ASP A 203 -20.14 -7.66 -15.33
C ASP A 203 -19.19 -6.79 -14.48
N THR A 204 -18.11 -6.27 -15.08
CA THR A 204 -17.23 -5.31 -14.41
C THR A 204 -17.91 -3.99 -14.12
N GLY A 205 -17.34 -3.26 -13.15
CA GLY A 205 -17.84 -1.96 -12.70
C GLY A 205 -17.99 -0.93 -13.81
N ILE A 206 -17.27 -1.07 -14.94
CA ILE A 206 -17.40 -0.14 -16.07
C ILE A 206 -18.76 -0.29 -16.76
N TYR A 207 -19.15 -1.52 -17.17
CA TYR A 207 -20.41 -1.76 -17.91
C TYR A 207 -21.61 -2.00 -17.00
N ASN A 208 -21.38 -2.43 -15.76
CA ASN A 208 -22.44 -2.56 -14.76
C ASN A 208 -22.89 -1.18 -14.23
N ASN A 209 -22.12 -0.12 -14.50
CA ASN A 209 -22.51 1.23 -14.21
C ASN A 209 -23.30 1.85 -15.37
N SER A 210 -24.56 2.23 -15.12
CA SER A 210 -25.40 2.93 -16.10
C SER A 210 -25.02 4.40 -16.30
N CYS A 211 -24.11 4.93 -15.50
CA CYS A 211 -23.67 6.32 -15.57
C CYS A 211 -22.52 6.49 -16.57
N THR A 212 -22.82 7.13 -17.69
CA THR A 212 -21.83 7.51 -18.72
C THR A 212 -21.78 9.02 -18.93
N VAL A 213 -20.68 9.52 -19.49
CA VAL A 213 -20.52 10.90 -19.95
C VAL A 213 -20.08 10.88 -21.41
N ASN A 214 -20.69 11.73 -22.24
CA ASN A 214 -20.51 11.73 -23.69
C ASN A 214 -20.75 10.36 -24.35
N GLU A 215 -21.47 9.44 -23.69
CA GLU A 215 -21.68 8.03 -24.09
C GLU A 215 -20.40 7.18 -24.24
N THR A 216 -19.21 7.77 -24.07
CA THR A 216 -17.92 7.09 -24.26
C THR A 216 -17.15 6.88 -22.97
N PHE A 217 -17.43 7.68 -21.93
CA PHE A 217 -16.78 7.60 -20.63
C PHE A 217 -17.71 6.94 -19.64
N TRP A 218 -17.18 5.97 -18.90
CA TRP A 218 -17.91 5.23 -17.88
C TRP A 218 -17.44 5.66 -16.51
N GLY A 219 -18.38 5.89 -15.59
CA GLY A 219 -18.02 6.27 -14.21
C GLY A 219 -17.35 5.09 -13.50
N VAL A 220 -16.19 5.36 -12.89
CA VAL A 220 -15.42 4.35 -12.16
C VAL A 220 -15.53 4.59 -10.66
N TYR A 221 -15.33 5.84 -10.24
CA TYR A 221 -15.47 6.26 -8.84
C TYR A 221 -16.19 7.59 -8.75
N SER A 222 -16.97 7.78 -7.69
CA SER A 222 -17.52 9.08 -7.33
C SER A 222 -17.47 9.33 -5.82
N PHE A 223 -17.19 10.57 -5.47
CA PHE A 223 -17.25 11.09 -4.11
C PHE A 223 -18.29 12.21 -4.08
N ALA A 224 -19.21 12.17 -3.14
CA ALA A 224 -20.22 13.19 -2.97
C ALA A 224 -20.25 13.70 -1.52
N ASN A 225 -20.34 15.01 -1.36
CA ASN A 225 -20.68 15.66 -0.11
C ASN A 225 -22.08 16.25 -0.24
N ASP A 226 -23.08 15.56 0.31
CA ASP A 226 -24.49 16.00 0.27
C ASP A 226 -24.87 16.92 1.45
N ARG A 227 -23.90 17.34 2.26
CA ARG A 227 -24.14 18.16 3.47
C ARG A 227 -24.19 19.66 3.18
N GLY A 228 -24.58 20.03 1.96
CA GLY A 228 -24.64 21.41 1.49
C GLY A 228 -23.30 21.87 0.91
N SER A 229 -23.37 22.90 0.06
CA SER A 229 -22.19 23.38 -0.62
C SER A 229 -21.18 24.01 0.35
N ASN A 230 -19.96 23.51 0.31
CA ASN A 230 -18.81 23.97 1.05
C ASN A 230 -17.58 24.04 0.12
N ALA A 231 -17.21 25.28 -0.16
CA ALA A 231 -15.99 25.71 -0.86
C ALA A 231 -14.72 24.91 -0.49
N ILE A 232 -14.58 24.45 0.76
CA ILE A 232 -13.41 23.66 1.20
C ILE A 232 -13.39 22.28 0.52
N TYR A 233 -14.52 21.60 0.40
CA TYR A 233 -14.58 20.29 -0.27
C TYR A 233 -14.39 20.43 -1.77
N TYR A 234 -14.96 21.47 -2.36
CA TYR A 234 -14.70 21.80 -3.76
C TYR A 234 -13.21 22.01 -4.02
N ASP A 235 -12.54 22.83 -3.19
CA ASP A 235 -11.10 23.06 -3.29
C ASP A 235 -10.29 21.77 -3.11
N GLN A 236 -10.72 20.90 -2.20
CA GLN A 236 -10.07 19.61 -1.97
C GLN A 236 -10.20 18.68 -3.17
N PHE A 237 -11.38 18.57 -3.77
CA PHE A 237 -11.58 17.79 -5.00
C PHE A 237 -10.80 18.39 -6.17
N ALA A 238 -10.86 19.72 -6.35
CA ALA A 238 -10.13 20.39 -7.42
C ALA A 238 -8.61 20.23 -7.30
N GLN A 239 -8.07 20.09 -6.08
CA GLN A 239 -6.64 19.86 -5.82
C GLN A 239 -6.27 18.39 -5.63
N ALA A 240 -7.23 17.48 -5.74
CA ALA A 240 -6.97 16.07 -5.52
C ALA A 240 -6.09 15.50 -6.64
N LEU A 241 -5.25 14.55 -6.26
CA LEU A 241 -4.44 13.75 -7.15
C LEU A 241 -4.84 12.30 -6.96
N TYR A 242 -5.14 11.62 -8.06
CA TYR A 242 -5.39 10.18 -8.10
C TYR A 242 -4.37 9.53 -9.03
N PRO A 243 -3.24 9.05 -8.50
CA PRO A 243 -2.32 8.22 -9.24
C PRO A 243 -2.99 6.87 -9.53
N MET A 244 -3.15 6.54 -10.81
CA MET A 244 -3.84 5.36 -11.29
C MET A 244 -2.87 4.49 -12.09
N LEU A 245 -2.53 3.32 -11.57
CA LEU A 245 -1.79 2.31 -12.33
C LEU A 245 -2.77 1.48 -13.15
N THR A 246 -2.73 1.61 -14.47
CA THR A 246 -3.49 0.77 -15.39
C THR A 246 -2.58 -0.36 -15.85
N VAL A 247 -2.91 -1.59 -15.49
CA VAL A 247 -2.11 -2.80 -15.75
C VAL A 247 -2.83 -3.63 -16.79
N PHE A 248 -2.18 -3.82 -17.94
CA PHE A 248 -2.60 -4.70 -19.00
C PHE A 248 -1.85 -6.01 -18.86
N LEU A 249 -2.57 -7.10 -18.74
CA LEU A 249 -2.01 -8.43 -18.49
C LEU A 249 -2.57 -9.45 -19.47
N PRO A 250 -1.86 -10.57 -19.70
CA PRO A 250 -2.44 -11.72 -20.37
C PRO A 250 -3.80 -12.09 -19.79
N VAL A 251 -4.70 -12.60 -20.63
CA VAL A 251 -6.03 -13.05 -20.16
C VAL A 251 -5.83 -14.02 -19.00
N ALA A 252 -6.45 -13.71 -17.85
CA ALA A 252 -6.36 -14.48 -16.62
C ALA A 252 -7.22 -15.76 -16.71
N SER A 253 -6.97 -16.57 -17.74
CA SER A 253 -7.72 -17.78 -18.08
C SER A 253 -6.79 -18.91 -18.46
N THR A 254 -7.13 -20.13 -18.00
CA THR A 254 -6.38 -21.36 -18.34
C THR A 254 -6.59 -21.82 -19.79
N VAL A 255 -7.55 -21.23 -20.52
CA VAL A 255 -8.00 -21.70 -21.84
C VAL A 255 -7.27 -20.99 -22.99
N ARG A 256 -6.76 -19.78 -22.79
CA ARG A 256 -5.99 -19.03 -23.79
C ARG A 256 -4.79 -18.36 -23.12
N GLN A 257 -3.59 -18.82 -23.42
CA GLN A 257 -2.36 -18.14 -23.06
C GLN A 257 -1.99 -17.17 -24.17
N SER A 258 -2.12 -15.87 -23.92
CA SER A 258 -1.44 -14.83 -24.69
C SER A 258 -0.02 -14.66 -24.12
N ASN A 259 1.00 -14.75 -24.96
CA ASN A 259 2.40 -14.76 -24.53
C ASN A 259 3.05 -13.37 -24.53
N PHE A 260 2.33 -12.33 -24.09
CA PHE A 260 2.92 -11.00 -23.94
C PHE A 260 3.23 -10.71 -22.47
N GLU A 261 4.24 -9.89 -22.22
CA GLU A 261 4.60 -9.44 -20.87
C GLU A 261 3.60 -8.38 -20.41
N SER A 262 3.15 -8.44 -19.15
CA SER A 262 2.23 -7.46 -18.61
C SER A 262 2.85 -6.06 -18.69
N VAL A 263 2.04 -5.06 -19.04
CA VAL A 263 2.47 -3.66 -19.14
C VAL A 263 1.68 -2.83 -18.15
N SER A 264 2.35 -1.93 -17.43
CA SER A 264 1.69 -1.01 -16.51
C SER A 264 1.99 0.44 -16.85
N HIS A 265 0.95 1.27 -16.82
CA HIS A 265 1.02 2.72 -17.02
C HIS A 265 0.41 3.46 -15.86
N MET A 266 1.23 4.29 -15.21
CA MET A 266 0.78 5.19 -14.15
C MET A 266 0.31 6.52 -14.73
N THR A 267 -0.95 6.87 -14.49
CA THR A 267 -1.54 8.16 -14.89
C THR A 267 -1.86 8.99 -13.65
N CYS A 268 -1.45 10.25 -13.63
CA CYS A 268 -1.75 11.18 -12.54
C CYS A 268 -3.01 11.96 -12.88
N ILE A 269 -4.14 11.50 -12.37
CA ILE A 269 -5.43 12.09 -12.65
C ILE A 269 -5.65 13.27 -11.68
N HIS A 270 -5.83 14.48 -12.22
CA HIS A 270 -6.15 15.70 -11.48
C HIS A 270 -7.01 16.64 -12.34
N VAL A 271 -7.44 17.78 -11.80
CA VAL A 271 -8.05 18.84 -12.61
C VAL A 271 -6.97 19.61 -13.37
N ASP A 272 -7.15 19.83 -14.67
CA ASP A 272 -6.29 20.69 -15.50
C ASP A 272 -7.06 21.84 -16.17
N HIS A 273 -8.39 21.80 -16.13
CA HIS A 273 -9.27 22.78 -16.75
C HIS A 273 -10.38 23.20 -15.79
N PHE A 274 -10.65 24.49 -15.73
CA PHE A 274 -11.78 25.07 -14.98
C PHE A 274 -12.71 25.77 -15.96
N SER A 275 -14.00 25.43 -15.88
CA SER A 275 -15.05 26.06 -16.69
C SER A 275 -15.19 27.55 -16.34
N GLN A 276 -15.66 28.34 -17.30
CA GLN A 276 -15.81 29.78 -17.11
C GLN A 276 -16.79 30.09 -15.96
N GLY A 277 -16.36 30.95 -15.03
CA GLY A 277 -17.17 31.31 -13.86
C GLY A 277 -17.06 30.31 -12.71
N SER A 278 -16.42 29.15 -12.90
CA SER A 278 -16.08 28.25 -11.81
C SER A 278 -15.05 28.86 -10.87
N ARG A 279 -15.10 28.39 -9.63
CA ARG A 279 -14.08 28.69 -8.63
C ARG A 279 -12.77 28.03 -9.05
N VAL A 280 -11.71 28.82 -9.19
CA VAL A 280 -10.36 28.26 -9.37
C VAL A 280 -9.76 28.09 -7.99
N SER A 281 -9.42 26.84 -7.65
CA SER A 281 -8.80 26.58 -6.36
C SER A 281 -7.41 27.19 -6.32
N LEU A 282 -7.14 28.02 -5.33
CA LEU A 282 -5.80 28.56 -5.12
C LEU A 282 -4.94 27.44 -4.57
N VAL A 283 -4.10 26.86 -5.44
CA VAL A 283 -3.13 25.84 -5.05
C VAL A 283 -2.29 26.41 -3.88
N PRO A 284 -2.37 25.84 -2.67
CA PRO A 284 -1.65 26.38 -1.52
C PRO A 284 -0.17 26.19 -1.79
N GLN A 285 0.56 27.29 -2.04
CA GLN A 285 2.01 27.19 -2.22
C GLN A 285 2.61 26.45 -1.03
N PRO A 286 3.46 25.43 -1.26
CA PRO A 286 4.17 24.77 -0.18
C PRO A 286 4.89 25.89 0.56
N ARG A 287 4.66 25.99 1.87
CA ARG A 287 5.39 26.96 2.69
C ARG A 287 6.85 26.70 2.40
N ALA A 288 7.54 27.73 1.91
CA ALA A 288 8.97 27.68 1.66
C ALA A 288 9.60 26.90 2.83
N PRO A 289 10.40 25.85 2.55
CA PRO A 289 10.94 24.98 3.60
C PRO A 289 11.45 25.92 4.67
N GLN A 290 10.92 25.80 5.90
CA GLN A 290 11.34 26.66 6.99
C GLN A 290 12.83 26.43 7.10
N ARG A 291 13.62 27.34 6.51
CA ARG A 291 15.08 27.27 6.59
C ARG A 291 15.34 27.21 8.07
N LEU A 292 15.83 26.06 8.53
CA LEU A 292 16.19 25.87 9.92
C LEU A 292 16.98 27.12 10.28
N THR A 293 16.45 27.91 11.21
CA THR A 293 17.09 29.16 11.59
C THR A 293 18.50 28.78 11.97
N LYS A 294 19.50 29.63 11.66
CA LYS A 294 20.91 29.30 11.96
C LYS A 294 21.10 28.86 13.43
N GLY A 295 20.21 29.31 14.33
CA GLY A 295 20.11 28.85 15.71
C GLY A 295 19.69 27.39 15.92
N ALA A 296 18.77 26.83 15.12
CA ALA A 296 18.38 25.41 15.22
C ALA A 296 19.52 24.48 14.77
N ILE A 297 20.23 24.84 13.70
CA ILE A 297 21.42 24.11 13.23
C ILE A 297 22.55 24.20 14.27
N ALA A 298 22.76 25.37 14.88
CA ALA A 298 23.73 25.54 15.97
C ALA A 298 23.34 24.72 17.23
N GLY A 299 22.04 24.63 17.55
CA GLY A 299 21.53 23.84 18.66
C GLY A 299 21.84 22.35 18.53
N ILE A 300 21.61 21.77 17.33
CA ILE A 300 21.92 20.36 17.06
C ILE A 300 23.43 20.10 17.13
N ALA A 301 24.25 21.00 16.59
CA ALA A 301 25.71 20.87 16.64
C ALA A 301 26.23 20.90 18.09
N ILE A 302 25.76 21.84 18.92
CA ILE A 302 26.16 21.95 20.33
C ILE A 302 25.65 20.74 21.14
N GLY A 303 24.41 20.30 20.90
CA GLY A 303 23.84 19.12 21.54
C GLY A 303 24.67 17.86 21.28
N SER A 304 25.12 17.65 20.04
CA SER A 304 25.96 16.49 19.67
C SER A 304 27.30 16.46 20.39
N VAL A 305 27.97 17.62 20.55
CA VAL A 305 29.25 17.72 21.24
C VAL A 305 29.10 17.49 22.75
N VAL A 306 28.05 18.04 23.36
CA VAL A 306 27.76 17.82 24.80
C VAL A 306 27.40 16.35 25.04
N GLY A 307 26.58 15.75 24.17
CA GLY A 307 26.19 14.34 24.25
C GLY A 307 27.39 13.38 24.11
N LEU A 308 28.33 13.66 23.21
CA LEU A 308 29.57 12.90 23.09
C LEU A 308 30.46 13.06 24.33
N ALA A 309 30.58 14.28 24.86
CA ALA A 309 31.39 14.54 26.06
C ALA A 309 30.82 13.82 27.30
N THR A 310 29.50 13.81 27.48
CA THR A 310 28.85 13.09 28.60
C THR A 310 28.98 11.58 28.45
N MET A 311 28.81 11.04 27.23
CA MET A 311 29.08 9.63 26.92
C MET A 311 30.51 9.23 27.27
N CYS A 312 31.51 10.00 26.82
CA CYS A 312 32.91 9.73 27.13
C CYS A 312 33.20 9.80 28.64
N ALA A 313 32.61 10.76 29.35
CA ALA A 313 32.75 10.88 30.80
C ALA A 313 32.15 9.66 31.54
N LEU A 314 30.98 9.18 31.09
CA LEU A 314 30.32 7.98 31.61
C LEU A 314 31.18 6.72 31.36
N CYS A 315 31.69 6.55 30.14
CA CYS A 315 32.58 5.44 29.81
C CYS A 315 33.86 5.45 30.67
N TYR A 316 34.46 6.63 30.88
CA TYR A 316 35.65 6.78 31.72
C TYR A 316 35.34 6.45 33.19
N TRP A 317 34.20 6.93 33.71
CA TRP A 317 33.77 6.66 35.08
C TRP A 317 33.52 5.17 35.33
N LEU A 318 32.83 4.49 34.40
CA LEU A 318 32.59 3.04 34.46
C LEU A 318 33.89 2.23 34.37
N TRP A 319 34.84 2.67 33.55
CA TRP A 319 36.15 2.02 33.46
C TRP A 319 36.94 2.14 34.78
N ARG A 320 36.89 3.32 35.41
CA ARG A 320 37.52 3.55 36.72
C ARG A 320 36.92 2.69 37.83
N LEU A 321 35.60 2.49 37.83
CA LEU A 321 34.93 1.61 38.81
C LEU A 321 35.35 0.14 38.65
N ARG A 322 35.55 -0.34 37.42
CA ARG A 322 36.06 -1.70 37.17
C ARG A 322 37.50 -1.92 37.61
N GLY A 323 38.34 -0.88 37.59
CA GLY A 323 39.72 -0.95 38.05
C GLY A 323 39.88 -1.25 39.56
N MET A 324 38.87 -0.94 40.38
CA MET A 324 38.94 -1.17 41.84
C MET A 324 38.52 -2.59 42.26
N ALA A 325 37.95 -3.40 41.37
CA ALA A 325 37.46 -4.74 41.68
C ALA A 325 38.50 -5.87 41.52
N ARG A 326 39.77 -5.56 41.19
CA ARG A 326 40.82 -6.56 40.92
C ARG A 326 41.80 -6.84 42.07
N ASN A 327 41.56 -6.30 43.26
CA ASN A 327 42.34 -6.62 44.46
C ASN A 327 41.51 -7.38 45.50
N PHE A 328 40.89 -8.50 45.10
CA PHE A 328 40.41 -9.50 46.05
C PHE A 328 41.07 -10.84 45.75
N ASP A 329 41.61 -11.39 46.83
CA ASP A 329 42.61 -12.45 46.95
C ASP A 329 42.37 -13.70 46.11
N VAL A 330 43.50 -14.19 45.59
CA VAL A 330 43.71 -15.58 45.18
C VAL A 330 43.78 -16.42 46.45
N GLY A 331 42.73 -17.18 46.73
CA GLY A 331 42.68 -18.21 47.76
C GLY A 331 42.50 -19.59 47.12
N ASP A 332 43.42 -20.49 47.46
CA ASP A 332 43.67 -21.81 46.90
C ASP A 332 42.51 -22.84 46.92
N CYS A 333 42.64 -23.80 46.00
CA CYS A 333 42.30 -25.23 46.07
C CYS A 333 40.87 -25.67 46.48
N GLU A 334 40.17 -26.34 45.54
CA GLU A 334 40.05 -27.81 45.62
C GLU A 334 39.54 -28.42 44.31
N THR A 335 40.17 -29.52 43.94
CA THR A 335 39.86 -30.42 42.83
C THR A 335 38.58 -31.22 43.10
N VAL A 336 37.57 -31.12 42.22
CA VAL A 336 36.54 -32.16 42.08
C VAL A 336 36.30 -32.47 40.61
N ASP A 337 36.75 -33.67 40.28
CA ASP A 337 36.48 -34.46 39.08
C ASP A 337 34.97 -34.81 39.02
N HIS A 338 34.23 -34.49 37.96
CA HIS A 338 33.01 -35.26 37.56
C HIS A 338 32.48 -34.93 36.15
N ARG A 339 32.38 -36.03 35.38
CA ARG A 339 31.67 -36.38 34.13
C ARG A 339 30.65 -35.39 33.51
N PRO A 340 30.53 -35.36 32.16
CA PRO A 340 29.49 -34.60 31.47
C PRO A 340 28.14 -35.33 31.58
N GLY A 341 27.32 -34.91 32.53
CA GLY A 341 25.89 -35.24 32.60
C GLY A 341 25.06 -34.15 31.93
N LEU A 342 24.14 -34.54 31.05
CA LEU A 342 23.16 -33.66 30.40
C LEU A 342 22.47 -32.75 31.43
N ALA A 343 22.57 -31.44 31.22
CA ALA A 343 21.81 -30.45 31.95
C ALA A 343 20.31 -30.59 31.62
N LYS A 344 19.57 -31.22 32.52
CA LYS A 344 18.11 -31.28 32.49
C LYS A 344 17.58 -29.99 33.09
N ILE A 345 17.24 -29.02 32.24
CA ILE A 345 16.57 -27.78 32.67
C ILE A 345 15.09 -28.12 32.86
N SER A 346 14.66 -28.32 34.11
CA SER A 346 13.24 -28.35 34.47
C SER A 346 12.80 -26.94 34.84
N ILE A 347 12.01 -26.31 33.97
CA ILE A 347 11.30 -25.07 34.30
C ILE A 347 10.00 -25.50 34.98
N ASN A 348 9.88 -25.27 36.30
CA ASN A 348 8.61 -25.38 36.98
C ASN A 348 7.76 -24.15 36.65
N VAL A 349 6.77 -24.33 35.78
CA VAL A 349 5.68 -23.37 35.62
C VAL A 349 4.60 -23.73 36.63
N ALA A 350 4.27 -22.80 37.52
CA ALA A 350 3.24 -22.98 38.53
C ALA A 350 1.86 -23.03 37.89
N GLU A 351 1.13 -24.11 38.21
CA GLU A 351 -0.32 -24.30 38.18
C GLU A 351 -1.15 -23.58 37.11
N LEU A 352 -1.56 -24.33 36.07
CA LEU A 352 -2.93 -24.31 35.54
C LEU A 352 -3.22 -25.63 34.80
N SER A 353 -4.24 -26.34 35.31
CA SER A 353 -5.00 -27.46 34.71
C SER A 353 -4.30 -28.42 33.73
N GLY A 354 -3.66 -29.45 34.29
CA GLY A 354 -3.98 -30.83 33.93
C GLY A 354 -3.77 -31.32 32.49
N HIS A 355 -2.71 -30.93 31.77
CA HIS A 355 -2.19 -31.69 30.63
C HIS A 355 -0.65 -31.61 30.62
N SER A 356 0.04 -32.74 30.82
CA SER A 356 1.50 -32.80 30.72
C SER A 356 1.93 -33.03 29.26
N ALA A 357 2.25 -31.96 28.54
CA ALA A 357 2.95 -32.10 27.27
C ALA A 357 4.46 -32.25 27.53
N LYS A 358 5.06 -33.35 27.02
CA LYS A 358 6.51 -33.52 26.97
C LYS A 358 7.03 -32.82 25.72
N TYR A 359 7.98 -31.91 25.88
CA TYR A 359 8.73 -31.32 24.78
C TYR A 359 10.12 -31.97 24.76
N GLU A 360 10.49 -32.56 23.63
CA GLU A 360 11.87 -33.01 23.37
C GLU A 360 12.49 -32.06 22.33
N LEU A 361 13.73 -31.60 22.59
CA LEU A 361 14.46 -30.83 21.60
C LEU A 361 14.85 -31.76 20.44
N SER A 362 14.58 -31.32 19.21
CA SER A 362 15.05 -32.01 18.01
C SER A 362 16.58 -32.21 18.07
N PRO A 363 17.11 -33.39 17.69
CA PRO A 363 18.55 -33.70 17.77
C PRO A 363 19.44 -32.68 17.04
N ASP A 364 18.90 -32.00 16.03
CA ASP A 364 19.63 -31.01 15.23
C ASP A 364 19.69 -29.63 15.90
N SER A 365 18.74 -29.30 16.78
CA SER A 365 18.68 -28.03 17.54
C SER A 365 19.72 -27.96 18.66
N VAL A 366 20.26 -29.10 19.09
CA VAL A 366 21.24 -29.21 20.18
C VAL A 366 22.63 -28.76 19.72
N LYS A 367 22.93 -28.74 18.40
CA LYS A 367 24.22 -28.31 17.85
C LYS A 367 24.26 -26.87 17.34
N SER A 368 23.13 -26.14 17.41
CA SER A 368 23.05 -24.75 17.00
C SER A 368 23.50 -23.79 18.13
N GLU A 369 24.44 -22.89 17.80
CA GLU A 369 24.94 -21.81 18.68
C GLU A 369 23.97 -20.61 18.81
N LEU A 370 22.77 -20.69 18.23
CA LEU A 370 21.79 -19.61 18.30
C LEU A 370 21.19 -19.45 19.73
N PRO A 371 20.84 -18.20 20.12
CA PRO A 371 20.25 -17.93 21.43
C PRO A 371 18.90 -18.65 21.61
N ILE A 372 18.56 -19.01 22.86
CA ILE A 372 17.49 -19.96 23.22
C ILE A 372 16.11 -19.57 22.66
N ASN A 373 15.87 -18.28 22.46
CA ASN A 373 14.62 -17.73 21.91
C ASN A 373 14.46 -17.93 20.39
N GLU A 374 15.47 -18.43 19.68
CA GLU A 374 15.41 -18.68 18.23
C GLU A 374 15.42 -20.18 17.86
N LYS A 375 15.42 -21.08 18.85
CA LYS A 375 15.37 -22.52 18.58
C LYS A 375 13.95 -22.96 18.24
N ARG A 376 13.78 -23.56 17.07
CA ARG A 376 12.51 -24.14 16.61
C ARG A 376 12.13 -25.35 17.47
N PHE A 377 10.91 -25.33 18.00
CA PHE A 377 10.28 -26.49 18.62
C PHE A 377 9.35 -27.12 17.58
N GLU A 378 9.58 -28.38 17.23
CA GLU A 378 8.68 -29.13 16.35
C GLU A 378 7.72 -29.94 17.21
N LEU A 379 6.42 -29.72 17.00
CA LEU A 379 5.37 -30.54 17.58
C LEU A 379 5.17 -31.76 16.68
N TYR A 380 5.43 -32.97 17.17
CA TYR A 380 5.05 -34.19 16.46
C TYR A 380 3.55 -34.44 16.66
N GLU A 381 2.73 -34.12 15.65
CA GLU A 381 1.31 -34.45 15.63
C GLU A 381 1.07 -35.87 15.09
N GLY A 382 0.47 -36.72 15.92
CA GLY A 382 -0.35 -37.84 15.44
C GLY A 382 -1.75 -37.35 15.05
N PRO A 383 -2.54 -38.14 14.30
CA PRO A 383 -3.76 -37.66 13.68
C PRO A 383 -4.87 -37.57 14.72
N ASN A 384 -5.12 -36.38 15.27
CA ASN A 384 -6.38 -36.01 15.91
C ASN A 384 -6.51 -34.48 15.90
N GLN A 385 -7.68 -34.00 15.46
CA GLN A 385 -8.02 -32.59 15.31
C GLN A 385 -7.83 -31.81 16.62
N LEU A 386 -7.17 -30.65 16.54
CA LEU A 386 -7.06 -29.68 17.63
C LEU A 386 -8.46 -29.26 18.11
N SER A 387 -8.67 -29.31 19.43
CA SER A 387 -9.86 -28.80 20.09
C SER A 387 -10.06 -27.31 19.79
N PRO A 388 -11.28 -26.86 19.42
CA PRO A 388 -11.57 -25.44 19.15
C PRO A 388 -11.15 -24.48 20.27
N GLY A 389 -11.11 -24.95 21.52
CA GLY A 389 -10.65 -24.14 22.66
C GLY A 389 -9.15 -23.82 22.62
N LEU A 390 -8.32 -24.72 22.07
CA LEU A 390 -6.87 -24.53 21.97
C LEU A 390 -6.51 -23.56 20.85
N ILE A 391 -7.27 -23.56 19.75
CA ILE A 391 -7.13 -22.57 18.67
C ILE A 391 -7.44 -21.17 19.21
N GLN A 392 -8.51 -21.03 19.98
CA GLN A 392 -8.92 -19.75 20.55
C GLN A 392 -7.91 -19.21 21.58
N GLU A 393 -7.26 -20.10 22.34
CA GLU A 393 -6.20 -19.73 23.28
C GLU A 393 -4.89 -19.35 22.59
N MET A 394 -4.55 -20.02 21.47
CA MET A 394 -3.41 -19.65 20.62
C MET A 394 -3.62 -18.29 19.95
N GLU A 395 -4.81 -18.00 19.45
CA GLU A 395 -5.16 -16.69 18.89
C GLU A 395 -5.11 -15.57 19.94
N ALA A 396 -5.56 -15.85 21.17
CA ALA A 396 -5.48 -14.90 22.28
C ALA A 396 -4.02 -14.59 22.68
N ASN A 397 -3.16 -15.60 22.74
CA ASN A 397 -1.75 -15.43 23.05
C ASN A 397 -0.97 -14.73 21.94
N ASP A 398 -1.31 -14.99 20.66
CA ASP A 398 -0.71 -14.27 19.54
C ASP A 398 -1.09 -12.78 19.53
N LYS A 399 -2.34 -12.47 19.87
CA LYS A 399 -2.81 -11.08 20.02
C LYS A 399 -2.06 -10.35 21.13
N VAL A 400 -1.88 -10.97 22.30
CA VAL A 400 -1.12 -10.37 23.43
C VAL A 400 0.34 -10.16 23.05
N THR A 401 0.92 -11.08 22.28
CA THR A 401 2.32 -10.96 21.81
C THR A 401 2.49 -9.81 20.82
N ARG A 402 1.55 -9.64 19.87
CA ARG A 402 1.53 -8.50 18.95
C ARG A 402 1.38 -7.16 19.67
N GLU A 403 0.51 -7.08 20.69
CA GLU A 403 0.34 -5.85 21.47
C GLU A 403 1.61 -5.48 22.26
N ARG A 404 2.34 -6.45 22.80
CA ARG A 404 3.63 -6.20 23.47
C ARG A 404 4.72 -5.74 22.51
N LEU A 405 4.78 -6.32 21.31
CA LEU A 405 5.74 -5.89 20.27
C LEU A 405 5.43 -4.46 19.80
N TYR A 406 4.15 -4.13 19.65
CA TYR A 406 3.72 -2.77 19.30
C TYR A 406 4.11 -1.76 20.38
N GLN A 407 3.85 -2.06 21.67
CA GLN A 407 4.24 -1.17 22.77
C GLN A 407 5.76 -1.00 22.88
N SER A 408 6.54 -2.06 22.63
CA SER A 408 8.00 -2.01 22.59
C SER A 408 8.51 -1.13 21.43
N ALA A 409 7.90 -1.23 20.25
CA ALA A 409 8.24 -0.38 19.10
C ALA A 409 7.89 1.10 19.36
N VAL A 410 6.75 1.37 20.00
CA VAL A 410 6.34 2.74 20.38
C VAL A 410 7.31 3.34 21.40
N ALA A 411 7.69 2.60 22.44
CA ALA A 411 8.67 3.06 23.43
C ALA A 411 10.03 3.37 22.77
N LYS A 412 10.50 2.50 21.88
CA LYS A 412 11.75 2.69 21.14
C LYS A 412 11.71 3.88 20.17
N SER A 413 10.52 4.23 19.66
CA SER A 413 10.35 5.42 18.81
C SER A 413 10.33 6.73 19.60
N GLN A 414 9.91 6.70 20.86
CA GLN A 414 9.94 7.86 21.76
C GLN A 414 11.37 8.17 22.21
N ASP A 415 12.19 7.15 22.47
CA ASP A 415 13.62 7.30 22.79
C ASP A 415 14.46 7.84 21.61
N MET A 416 13.97 7.76 20.37
CA MET A 416 14.64 8.34 19.19
C MET A 416 14.22 9.79 18.91
N LEU A 417 13.22 10.31 19.63
CA LEU A 417 12.70 11.67 19.50
C LEU A 417 13.17 12.61 20.63
N GLU A 418 13.93 12.09 21.60
CA GLU A 418 14.69 12.84 22.60
C GLU A 418 16.19 12.84 22.24
#